data_AF-A0A8J3NG49-F1
#
_entry.id   AF-A0A8J3NG49-F1
#
_cell.length_a   1.000
_cell.length_b   1.000
_cell.length_c   1.000
_cell.angle_alpha   90.00
_cell.angle_beta   90.00
_cell.angle_gamma   90.00
#
_symmetry.space_group_name_H-M   'P 1'
#
loop_
_entity.id
_entity.type
_entity.pdbx_description
1 polymer ?
#
loop_
_entity_poly.entity_id
_entity_poly.type
_entity_poly.pdbx_seq_one_letter_code
_entity_poly.pdbx_strand_id
1 'polypeptide(L)'
;MTGAFDPRTRDVRGTGSPPKRRLTGPGDRAGLAWCGQVGIDVGSLLPERAADGVVGTNAPSRGGAGSDVRSPSPGKRWRSTVSLLHKVNRRVAAIATVVAVATAVLLVVALTVPRTADAKPRRDDTGGHGAGNPGWVATWAASPLSGATTSFADQTVRNVIYTSVGGSQARIRLSNRYGTQPVTIDATTVGEVLNGAHLLPGSTRAATFAGRTSVTIPVGGEVVSDPVRMQVSALTELAVDVYLPAPTGPANYHALAWQTNYVAAGDHAGDVAGDPFTTKVSSWYYVDGVDVRNPPTPGTVVAFGDSITDVGHTQVDAEARWPNYLARRLTAAYGKKAPAVVDAGISANRVLHDTAGGGASALTRFQRDALDQPGVRAVILLEGINDIGRTDPTATAAEIEAGYLRLVRAAHAAGVKIYVGTLTPFSGANCVYHNNYGTAAGEAERVRVNRWIRSSHAFDGVVDFDTVTANPKAPEYFRPSYNATGGATCSVGDSLHPNDLGSEAMADAIPLAWFTR
;
A
#
# COMPACT_ATOMS: atom_id res chain seq x y z
N MET A 1 2.77 -46.14 45.72
CA MET A 1 1.96 -47.12 46.47
C MET A 1 0.75 -46.39 47.01
N THR A 2 -0.46 -46.87 46.64
CA THR A 2 -1.76 -46.79 47.37
C THR A 2 -2.21 -45.44 47.94
N GLY A 3 -3.39 -44.89 47.67
CA GLY A 3 -4.60 -45.42 47.07
C GLY A 3 -5.68 -44.33 47.00
N ALA A 4 -6.75 -44.63 46.26
CA ALA A 4 -7.89 -43.78 45.96
C ALA A 4 -9.12 -44.13 46.82
N PHE A 5 -10.22 -43.41 46.57
CA PHE A 5 -11.64 -43.60 46.95
C PHE A 5 -12.09 -43.02 48.32
N ASP A 6 -13.30 -42.48 48.55
CA ASP A 6 -14.50 -42.06 47.79
C ASP A 6 -15.55 -41.59 48.88
N PRO A 7 -16.89 -41.53 48.71
CA PRO A 7 -17.69 -40.29 48.76
C PRO A 7 -18.80 -40.31 49.84
N ARG A 8 -19.62 -39.23 49.88
CA ARG A 8 -21.11 -39.21 49.88
C ARG A 8 -21.76 -38.16 50.80
N THR A 9 -22.53 -37.29 50.13
CA THR A 9 -23.90 -36.79 50.44
C THR A 9 -24.17 -36.03 51.73
N ARG A 10 -24.64 -34.77 51.57
CA ARG A 10 -25.99 -34.40 52.03
C ARG A 10 -26.50 -33.16 51.31
N ASP A 11 -27.72 -33.31 50.82
CA ASP A 11 -28.58 -32.36 50.13
C ASP A 11 -29.40 -31.59 51.20
N VAL A 12 -29.42 -30.25 51.17
CA VAL A 12 -30.39 -29.42 51.90
C VAL A 12 -30.74 -28.20 51.03
N ARG A 13 -32.02 -28.11 50.67
CA ARG A 13 -32.65 -26.96 50.00
C ARG A 13 -32.60 -25.73 50.91
N GLY A 14 -32.23 -24.59 50.36
CA GLY A 14 -32.33 -23.28 51.01
C GLY A 14 -32.44 -22.17 49.96
N THR A 15 -33.63 -21.60 49.87
CA THR A 15 -34.01 -20.44 49.06
C THR A 15 -33.21 -19.19 49.42
N GLY A 16 -32.71 -18.45 48.42
CA GLY A 16 -32.20 -17.09 48.63
C GLY A 16 -31.38 -16.54 47.47
N SER A 17 -31.99 -15.72 46.61
CA SER A 17 -31.25 -14.78 45.75
C SER A 17 -30.58 -13.69 46.59
N PRO A 18 -29.36 -13.24 46.22
CA PRO A 18 -29.18 -11.81 45.90
C PRO A 18 -28.00 -11.56 44.91
N PRO A 19 -27.64 -10.30 44.58
CA PRO A 19 -28.48 -9.20 44.11
C PRO A 19 -27.98 -8.57 42.79
N LYS A 20 -28.91 -7.92 42.08
CA LYS A 20 -28.63 -6.98 40.98
C LYS A 20 -27.89 -5.74 41.51
N ARG A 21 -26.73 -5.41 40.95
CA ARG A 21 -26.11 -4.09 41.12
C ARG A 21 -26.71 -3.10 40.12
N ARG A 22 -27.49 -2.15 40.65
CA ARG A 22 -27.70 -0.83 40.05
C ARG A 22 -26.40 -0.03 40.18
N LEU A 23 -25.93 0.56 39.09
CA LEU A 23 -25.09 1.75 39.14
C LEU A 23 -25.95 2.92 38.67
N THR A 24 -26.21 3.82 39.60
CA THR A 24 -26.82 5.13 39.38
C THR A 24 -25.71 6.13 39.06
N GLY A 25 -25.85 6.88 37.96
CA GLY A 25 -25.22 8.19 37.79
C GLY A 25 -25.83 9.23 38.77
N PRO A 26 -25.27 10.44 38.89
CA PRO A 26 -25.35 11.49 37.85
C PRO A 26 -24.02 12.25 37.68
N GLY A 27 -23.77 13.15 36.71
CA GLY A 27 -24.56 13.78 35.66
C GLY A 27 -23.64 14.80 34.93
N ASP A 28 -24.09 15.19 33.74
CA ASP A 28 -23.77 16.41 32.98
C ASP A 28 -22.31 16.77 32.64
N ARG A 29 -21.90 16.40 31.41
CA ARG A 29 -21.21 17.35 30.52
C ARG A 29 -21.78 17.26 29.11
N ALA A 30 -22.16 18.44 28.63
CA ALA A 30 -22.82 18.70 27.36
C ALA A 30 -22.08 18.09 26.16
N GLY A 31 -22.84 17.40 25.31
CA GLY A 31 -22.43 17.03 23.97
C GLY A 31 -22.37 18.28 23.09
N LEU A 32 -21.16 18.67 22.72
CA LEU A 32 -20.91 19.50 21.54
C LEU A 32 -20.41 18.55 20.45
N ALA A 33 -21.29 18.24 19.52
CA ALA A 33 -20.94 17.62 18.25
C ALA A 33 -19.99 18.56 17.52
N TRP A 34 -18.78 18.10 17.25
CA TRP A 34 -17.85 18.78 16.35
C TRP A 34 -17.57 17.85 15.17
N CYS A 35 -18.29 18.10 14.07
CA CYS A 35 -17.97 17.56 12.76
C CYS A 35 -16.64 18.16 12.31
N GLY A 36 -15.55 17.40 12.44
CA GLY A 36 -14.33 17.66 11.69
C GLY A 36 -14.48 17.04 10.30
N GLN A 37 -14.80 17.86 9.31
CA GLN A 37 -14.68 17.51 7.88
C GLN A 37 -13.21 17.21 7.57
N VAL A 38 -12.87 15.94 7.38
CA VAL A 38 -11.76 15.56 6.50
C VAL A 38 -12.40 15.27 5.15
N GLY A 39 -12.47 16.30 4.31
CA GLY A 39 -12.94 16.15 2.93
C GLY A 39 -11.90 15.36 2.15
N ILE A 40 -12.23 14.12 1.81
CA ILE A 40 -11.55 13.38 0.75
C ILE A 40 -12.20 13.85 -0.56
N ASP A 41 -11.48 14.67 -1.30
CA ASP A 41 -11.89 15.11 -2.64
C ASP A 41 -11.64 13.99 -3.65
N VAL A 42 -12.62 13.08 -3.77
CA VAL A 42 -12.73 12.13 -4.88
C VAL A 42 -13.46 12.81 -6.02
N GLY A 43 -12.78 13.74 -6.70
CA GLY A 43 -13.44 14.65 -7.64
C GLY A 43 -12.53 15.37 -8.63
N SER A 44 -11.50 14.74 -9.20
CA SER A 44 -10.81 15.32 -10.38
C SER A 44 -10.00 14.33 -11.20
N LEU A 45 -10.69 13.42 -11.91
CA LEU A 45 -10.10 12.68 -13.04
C LEU A 45 -11.13 12.53 -14.17
N LEU A 46 -11.41 13.61 -14.90
CA LEU A 46 -11.92 13.55 -16.27
C LEU A 46 -11.30 14.70 -17.08
N PRO A 47 -10.71 14.45 -18.26
CA PRO A 47 -10.21 15.51 -19.12
C PRO A 47 -11.37 16.14 -19.90
N GLU A 48 -11.62 17.44 -19.67
CA GLU A 48 -12.53 18.22 -20.51
C GLU A 48 -11.96 18.33 -21.94
N ARG A 49 -12.76 17.84 -22.90
CA ARG A 49 -12.57 18.10 -24.32
C ARG A 49 -12.97 19.55 -24.61
N ALA A 50 -12.04 20.31 -25.19
CA ALA A 50 -12.34 21.59 -25.81
C ALA A 50 -13.32 21.38 -26.99
N ALA A 51 -14.50 21.98 -26.90
CA ALA A 51 -15.44 22.12 -27.99
C ALA A 51 -15.45 23.60 -28.43
N ASP A 52 -14.88 23.85 -29.61
CA ASP A 52 -15.05 25.10 -30.34
C ASP A 52 -16.52 25.23 -30.77
N GLY A 53 -17.19 26.27 -30.27
CA GLY A 53 -18.58 26.60 -30.58
C GLY A 53 -18.71 28.06 -30.97
N VAL A 54 -18.67 28.30 -32.28
CA VAL A 54 -18.78 29.59 -32.97
C VAL A 54 -20.12 30.27 -32.70
N VAL A 55 -20.08 31.54 -32.26
CA VAL A 55 -21.22 32.46 -32.25
C VAL A 55 -21.33 33.11 -33.63
N GLY A 56 -22.46 32.89 -34.30
CA GLY A 56 -22.81 33.56 -35.55
C GLY A 56 -23.44 34.93 -35.31
N THR A 57 -23.03 35.92 -36.10
CA THR A 57 -23.84 37.11 -36.41
C THR A 57 -23.71 37.46 -37.88
N ASN A 58 -24.82 37.97 -38.41
CA ASN A 58 -25.14 38.13 -39.82
C ASN A 58 -24.30 39.20 -40.56
N ALA A 59 -24.12 38.95 -41.87
CA ALA A 59 -23.58 39.80 -42.93
C ALA A 59 -24.53 41.00 -43.28
N PRO A 60 -24.33 41.82 -44.35
CA PRO A 60 -23.32 41.73 -45.43
C PRO A 60 -22.77 43.06 -46.03
N SER A 61 -21.85 42.85 -46.99
CA SER A 61 -21.71 43.56 -48.29
C SER A 61 -20.67 44.69 -48.42
N ARG A 62 -19.66 44.52 -49.30
CA ARG A 62 -19.68 44.92 -50.73
C ARG A 62 -18.31 44.75 -51.40
N GLY A 63 -18.35 44.26 -52.66
CA GLY A 63 -17.36 44.42 -53.76
C GLY A 63 -16.09 43.55 -53.64
N GLY A 64 -15.76 42.60 -54.52
CA GLY A 64 -15.76 42.62 -56.00
C GLY A 64 -14.51 43.37 -56.48
N ALA A 65 -13.63 42.91 -57.37
CA ALA A 65 -13.49 41.69 -58.17
C ALA A 65 -12.07 41.68 -58.79
N GLY A 66 -11.56 40.50 -59.18
CA GLY A 66 -10.50 40.30 -60.20
C GLY A 66 -9.08 40.71 -59.80
N SER A 67 -8.00 40.17 -60.37
CA SER A 67 -7.74 39.09 -61.32
C SER A 67 -6.22 38.92 -61.34
N ASP A 68 -5.73 37.70 -61.60
CA ASP A 68 -4.33 37.39 -61.90
C ASP A 68 -3.71 38.37 -62.91
N VAL A 69 -2.39 38.62 -62.79
CA VAL A 69 -1.38 38.49 -63.87
C VAL A 69 0.00 38.96 -63.40
N ARG A 70 1.01 38.27 -63.96
CA ARG A 70 2.47 38.30 -63.78
C ARG A 70 3.17 39.67 -63.85
N SER A 71 4.32 39.68 -63.16
CA SER A 71 5.54 40.52 -63.20
C SER A 71 5.78 41.44 -64.41
N PRO A 72 6.49 42.58 -64.20
CA PRO A 72 7.93 42.60 -64.54
C PRO A 72 8.83 43.45 -63.60
N SER A 73 10.10 43.03 -63.50
CA SER A 73 11.31 43.81 -63.10
C SER A 73 11.77 44.76 -64.23
N PRO A 74 12.87 45.57 -64.16
CA PRO A 74 13.76 46.03 -63.07
C PRO A 74 14.05 47.57 -63.08
N GLY A 75 14.70 48.17 -62.05
CA GLY A 75 15.28 49.52 -62.23
C GLY A 75 15.77 50.35 -61.02
N LYS A 76 16.89 49.94 -60.41
CA LYS A 76 17.99 50.74 -59.79
C LYS A 76 17.71 52.04 -58.99
N ARG A 77 18.14 52.05 -57.71
CA ARG A 77 18.98 53.08 -57.06
C ARG A 77 19.62 52.47 -55.79
N TRP A 78 20.88 52.08 -55.85
CA TRP A 78 22.08 52.77 -55.32
C TRP A 78 22.36 52.58 -53.81
N ARG A 79 23.36 51.71 -53.56
CA ARG A 79 24.43 51.70 -52.53
C ARG A 79 24.08 51.45 -51.05
N SER A 80 24.93 50.60 -50.45
CA SER A 80 25.01 50.08 -49.05
C SER A 80 24.12 48.83 -48.84
N THR A 81 24.58 47.65 -48.41
CA THR A 81 25.74 47.32 -47.57
C THR A 81 26.14 45.85 -47.79
N VAL A 82 27.34 45.61 -48.30
CA VAL A 82 28.03 44.31 -48.23
C VAL A 82 28.44 44.10 -46.78
N SER A 83 27.55 43.57 -45.93
CA SER A 83 27.89 43.24 -44.53
C SER A 83 26.95 42.21 -43.86
N LEU A 84 26.01 41.58 -44.56
CA LEU A 84 25.08 40.63 -43.92
C LEU A 84 25.19 39.16 -44.35
N LEU A 85 26.00 38.84 -45.37
CA LEU A 85 26.15 37.46 -45.86
C LEU A 85 27.38 36.69 -45.34
N HIS A 86 28.25 37.32 -44.54
CA HIS A 86 29.39 36.65 -43.90
C HIS A 86 29.16 36.22 -42.44
N LYS A 87 27.99 36.51 -41.85
CA LYS A 87 27.68 36.15 -40.45
C LYS A 87 26.81 34.90 -40.28
N VAL A 88 26.17 34.40 -41.34
CA VAL A 88 25.34 33.17 -41.26
C VAL A 88 26.14 31.90 -41.56
N ASN A 89 27.20 31.96 -42.37
CA ASN A 89 28.01 30.78 -42.71
C ASN A 89 29.09 30.36 -41.69
N ARG A 90 29.33 31.14 -40.61
CA ARG A 90 30.30 30.74 -39.55
C ARG A 90 29.68 29.99 -38.37
N ARG A 91 28.35 30.02 -38.20
CA ARG A 91 27.68 29.33 -37.07
C ARG A 91 27.28 27.89 -37.38
N VAL A 92 27.13 27.52 -38.66
CA VAL A 92 26.81 26.13 -39.06
C VAL A 92 28.07 25.25 -39.09
N ALA A 93 29.24 25.80 -39.41
CA ALA A 93 30.50 25.05 -39.40
C ALA A 93 31.08 24.78 -37.99
N ALA A 94 30.76 25.62 -36.99
CA ALA A 94 31.24 25.43 -35.62
C ALA A 94 30.51 24.31 -34.86
N ILE A 95 29.25 24.01 -35.22
CA ILE A 95 28.44 22.98 -34.56
C ILE A 95 28.81 21.57 -35.08
N ALA A 96 29.23 21.45 -36.35
CA ALA A 96 29.65 20.16 -36.91
C ALA A 96 31.00 19.66 -36.34
N THR A 97 31.92 20.56 -35.98
CA THR A 97 33.25 20.16 -35.46
C THR A 97 33.22 19.75 -33.99
N VAL A 98 32.30 20.30 -33.17
CA VAL A 98 32.17 19.91 -31.74
C VAL A 98 31.58 18.51 -31.59
N VAL A 99 30.69 18.09 -32.49
CA VAL A 99 30.09 16.74 -32.48
C VAL A 99 31.09 15.66 -32.92
N ALA A 100 31.99 15.97 -33.86
CA ALA A 100 33.01 15.02 -34.34
C ALA A 100 34.19 14.82 -33.35
N VAL A 101 34.56 15.85 -32.59
CA VAL A 101 35.61 15.73 -31.55
C VAL A 101 35.10 14.98 -30.31
N ALA A 102 33.83 15.14 -29.95
CA ALA A 102 33.23 14.40 -28.83
C ALA A 102 33.11 12.89 -29.10
N THR A 103 32.86 12.48 -30.36
CA THR A 103 32.79 11.05 -30.74
C THR A 103 34.17 10.40 -30.86
N ALA A 104 35.21 11.15 -31.26
CA ALA A 104 36.58 10.63 -31.32
C ALA A 104 37.23 10.48 -29.93
N VAL A 105 36.93 11.36 -28.97
CA VAL A 105 37.45 11.25 -27.59
C VAL A 105 36.80 10.08 -26.84
N LEU A 106 35.53 9.77 -27.10
CA LEU A 106 34.85 8.58 -26.56
C LEU A 106 35.38 7.25 -27.13
N LEU A 107 35.92 7.24 -28.36
CA LEU A 107 36.53 6.03 -28.94
C LEU A 107 37.99 5.80 -28.49
N VAL A 108 38.75 6.85 -28.16
CA VAL A 108 40.15 6.71 -27.71
C VAL A 108 40.24 6.35 -26.22
N VAL A 109 39.31 6.80 -25.38
CA VAL A 109 39.23 6.38 -23.96
C VAL A 109 38.83 4.89 -23.83
N ALA A 110 38.19 4.31 -24.84
CA ALA A 110 37.87 2.88 -24.89
C ALA A 110 39.07 1.97 -25.26
N LEU A 111 40.23 2.52 -25.67
CA LEU A 111 41.35 1.74 -26.22
C LEU A 111 42.65 1.74 -25.39
N THR A 112 42.70 2.42 -24.24
CA THR A 112 43.93 2.50 -23.40
C THR A 112 43.77 2.03 -21.95
N VAL A 113 42.75 1.22 -21.64
CA VAL A 113 42.71 0.51 -20.35
C VAL A 113 43.60 -0.73 -20.46
N PRO A 114 44.64 -0.91 -19.62
CA PRO A 114 45.46 -2.12 -19.66
C PRO A 114 44.59 -3.35 -19.40
N ARG A 115 44.68 -4.34 -20.28
CA ARG A 115 44.08 -5.67 -20.09
C ARG A 115 44.75 -6.33 -18.89
N THR A 116 44.13 -6.24 -17.72
CA THR A 116 44.42 -7.16 -16.63
C THR A 116 43.89 -8.52 -17.03
N ALA A 117 44.78 -9.50 -17.09
CA ALA A 117 44.48 -10.89 -17.39
C ALA A 117 43.29 -11.41 -16.57
N ASP A 118 42.48 -12.25 -17.20
CA ASP A 118 41.31 -12.94 -16.64
C ASP A 118 41.63 -13.67 -15.33
N ALA A 119 41.58 -12.95 -14.22
CA ALA A 119 41.40 -13.54 -12.91
C ALA A 119 39.90 -13.80 -12.76
N LYS A 120 39.51 -15.05 -13.04
CA LYS A 120 38.19 -15.63 -12.79
C LYS A 120 37.63 -15.06 -11.48
N PRO A 121 36.51 -14.32 -11.47
CA PRO A 121 36.00 -13.74 -10.24
C PRO A 121 35.70 -14.88 -9.27
N ARG A 122 36.36 -14.84 -8.12
CA ARG A 122 35.96 -15.61 -6.96
C ARG A 122 34.50 -15.27 -6.72
N ARG A 123 33.64 -16.29 -6.70
CA ARG A 123 32.29 -16.18 -6.16
C ARG A 123 32.45 -15.76 -4.70
N ASP A 124 32.35 -14.46 -4.45
CA ASP A 124 32.03 -13.98 -3.12
C ASP A 124 30.51 -14.12 -2.98
N ASP A 125 30.12 -14.80 -1.91
CA ASP A 125 28.76 -15.21 -1.56
C ASP A 125 27.84 -14.01 -1.27
N THR A 126 27.46 -13.24 -2.30
CA THR A 126 26.24 -12.43 -2.24
C THR A 126 25.04 -13.36 -2.42
N GLY A 127 24.70 -14.02 -1.31
CA GLY A 127 23.61 -15.00 -1.20
C GLY A 127 22.27 -14.48 -1.71
N GLY A 128 21.64 -15.30 -2.56
CA GLY A 128 20.41 -15.01 -3.27
C GLY A 128 19.24 -14.57 -2.41
N HIS A 129 18.44 -13.67 -2.97
CA HIS A 129 17.13 -13.27 -2.47
C HIS A 129 16.09 -14.30 -2.89
N GLY A 130 16.13 -15.46 -2.24
CA GLY A 130 15.18 -16.55 -2.38
C GLY A 130 15.43 -17.62 -1.32
N ALA A 131 14.42 -17.92 -0.52
CA ALA A 131 14.43 -18.81 0.65
C ALA A 131 15.25 -18.31 1.87
N GLY A 132 14.63 -17.40 2.63
CA GLY A 132 14.78 -17.25 4.08
C GLY A 132 16.19 -17.04 4.63
N ASN A 133 16.56 -15.78 4.94
CA ASN A 133 17.60 -15.55 5.93
C ASN A 133 17.10 -16.15 7.27
N PRO A 134 17.71 -17.24 7.78
CA PRO A 134 17.13 -18.00 8.89
C PRO A 134 17.01 -17.12 10.13
N GLY A 135 15.78 -16.70 10.43
CA GLY A 135 15.40 -16.01 11.66
C GLY A 135 14.70 -14.66 11.51
N TRP A 136 14.63 -14.06 10.32
CA TRP A 136 13.85 -12.83 10.10
C TRP A 136 12.44 -13.15 9.59
N VAL A 137 11.44 -12.49 10.19
CA VAL A 137 10.06 -12.51 9.73
C VAL A 137 9.52 -11.09 9.64
N ALA A 138 8.71 -10.80 8.63
CA ALA A 138 8.03 -9.52 8.53
C ALA A 138 6.97 -9.44 9.64
N THR A 139 7.07 -8.45 10.53
CA THR A 139 6.05 -8.18 11.56
C THR A 139 5.04 -7.14 11.11
N TRP A 140 5.45 -6.30 10.15
CA TRP A 140 4.62 -5.30 9.51
C TRP A 140 5.13 -5.06 8.08
N ALA A 141 4.23 -4.79 7.16
CA ALA A 141 4.53 -4.36 5.80
C ALA A 141 3.40 -3.44 5.32
N ALA A 142 3.73 -2.62 4.31
CA ALA A 142 2.74 -1.90 3.51
C ALA A 142 3.25 -1.82 2.06
N SER A 143 2.36 -2.10 1.10
CA SER A 143 2.76 -2.11 -0.31
C SER A 143 2.84 -0.69 -0.87
N PRO A 144 3.96 -0.27 -1.51
CA PRO A 144 4.11 1.10 -1.99
C PRO A 144 3.29 1.35 -3.26
N LEU A 145 2.90 2.60 -3.43
CA LEU A 145 2.12 3.14 -4.55
C LEU A 145 2.87 4.28 -5.26
N SER A 146 2.61 4.43 -6.55
CA SER A 146 2.98 5.62 -7.32
C SER A 146 1.93 6.71 -7.22
N GLY A 147 2.30 7.96 -7.52
CA GLY A 147 1.34 9.05 -7.68
C GLY A 147 1.10 9.89 -6.43
N ALA A 148 2.00 9.85 -5.45
CA ALA A 148 1.96 10.81 -4.34
C ALA A 148 2.03 12.24 -4.87
N THR A 149 1.29 13.14 -4.25
CA THR A 149 1.44 14.59 -4.44
C THR A 149 2.28 15.23 -3.34
N THR A 150 2.36 14.58 -2.18
CA THR A 150 3.19 14.99 -1.04
C THR A 150 4.67 14.94 -1.40
N SER A 151 5.41 15.95 -0.95
CA SER A 151 6.87 16.00 -1.00
C SER A 151 7.39 16.53 0.33
N PHE A 152 8.64 16.21 0.66
CA PHE A 152 9.27 16.63 1.90
C PHE A 152 10.57 17.38 1.61
N ALA A 153 10.94 18.31 2.48
CA ALA A 153 12.21 19.00 2.45
C ALA A 153 12.55 19.52 3.85
N ASP A 154 13.66 19.06 4.42
CA ASP A 154 14.07 19.36 5.80
C ASP A 154 12.95 19.02 6.81
N GLN A 155 12.50 17.76 6.77
CA GLN A 155 11.38 17.28 7.59
C GLN A 155 11.62 15.85 8.07
N THR A 156 11.09 15.54 9.24
CA THR A 156 11.02 14.18 9.77
C THR A 156 9.60 13.65 9.63
N VAL A 157 9.45 12.47 9.03
CA VAL A 157 8.19 11.73 8.99
C VAL A 157 8.22 10.61 10.01
N ARG A 158 7.29 10.63 10.96
CA ARG A 158 7.05 9.58 11.95
C ARG A 158 5.96 8.65 11.46
N ASN A 159 6.38 7.48 11.00
CA ASN A 159 5.50 6.42 10.52
C ASN A 159 5.10 5.51 11.68
N VAL A 160 3.86 5.59 12.16
CA VAL A 160 3.34 4.69 13.18
C VAL A 160 2.88 3.40 12.52
N ILE A 161 3.36 2.26 13.00
CA ILE A 161 3.05 0.93 12.48
C ILE A 161 2.57 0.02 13.61
N TYR A 162 1.81 -1.01 13.28
CA TYR A 162 1.35 -2.00 14.27
C TYR A 162 1.97 -3.37 14.01
N THR A 163 2.76 -3.83 14.99
CA THR A 163 3.47 -5.10 14.90
C THR A 163 2.53 -6.29 15.05
N SER A 164 2.73 -7.33 14.24
CA SER A 164 2.03 -8.61 14.42
C SER A 164 2.70 -9.47 15.50
N VAL A 165 4.00 -9.75 15.35
CA VAL A 165 4.79 -10.55 16.29
C VAL A 165 5.99 -9.77 16.82
N GLY A 166 6.41 -10.10 18.04
CA GLY A 166 7.59 -9.53 18.66
C GLY A 166 8.88 -10.22 18.21
N GLY A 167 10.03 -9.69 18.65
CA GLY A 167 11.34 -10.28 18.42
C GLY A 167 12.46 -9.57 19.19
N SER A 168 13.67 -10.11 19.15
CA SER A 168 14.81 -9.57 19.91
C SER A 168 15.59 -8.48 19.17
N GLN A 169 15.32 -8.33 17.87
CA GLN A 169 15.93 -7.33 17.00
C GLN A 169 14.89 -6.91 15.97
N ALA A 170 15.00 -5.66 15.51
CA ALA A 170 14.23 -5.12 14.40
C ALA A 170 15.14 -4.87 13.19
N ARG A 171 14.54 -4.79 12.01
CA ARG A 171 15.17 -4.36 10.77
C ARG A 171 14.16 -3.57 9.95
N ILE A 172 14.57 -2.41 9.46
CA ILE A 172 13.69 -1.46 8.77
C ILE A 172 13.96 -1.55 7.27
N ARG A 173 12.90 -1.67 6.48
CA ARG A 173 12.98 -1.59 5.02
C ARG A 173 12.50 -0.23 4.55
N LEU A 174 13.35 0.42 3.76
CA LEU A 174 13.09 1.71 3.16
C LEU A 174 13.04 1.58 1.65
N SER A 175 12.13 2.32 1.02
CA SER A 175 11.84 2.20 -0.40
C SER A 175 11.68 3.56 -1.08
N ASN A 176 12.29 3.68 -2.25
CA ASN A 176 12.12 4.78 -3.19
C ASN A 176 11.63 4.24 -4.55
N ARG A 177 10.77 3.20 -4.50
CA ARG A 177 10.39 2.43 -5.67
C ARG A 177 9.69 3.26 -6.75
N TYR A 178 8.79 4.13 -6.33
CA TYR A 178 8.01 4.99 -7.24
C TYR A 178 8.40 6.47 -7.17
N GLY A 179 9.53 6.80 -6.51
CA GLY A 179 10.04 8.16 -6.52
C GLY A 179 10.55 8.59 -7.88
N THR A 180 10.69 9.89 -8.09
CA THR A 180 11.14 10.47 -9.37
C THR A 180 12.60 10.88 -9.39
N GLN A 181 13.28 10.83 -8.23
CA GLN A 181 14.70 11.13 -8.06
C GLN A 181 15.30 10.35 -6.88
N PRO A 182 16.63 10.22 -6.77
CA PRO A 182 17.27 9.65 -5.58
C PRO A 182 16.88 10.42 -4.32
N VAL A 183 16.62 9.70 -3.22
CA VAL A 183 16.26 10.29 -1.93
C VAL A 183 17.32 9.97 -0.89
N THR A 184 17.76 10.98 -0.15
CA THR A 184 18.64 10.79 1.02
C THR A 184 17.78 10.79 2.28
N ILE A 185 17.94 9.76 3.09
CA ILE A 185 17.39 9.65 4.43
C ILE A 185 18.59 9.71 5.37
N ASP A 186 18.68 10.78 6.16
CA ASP A 186 19.91 11.10 6.92
C ASP A 186 19.91 10.52 8.34
N ALA A 187 18.71 10.35 8.89
CA ALA A 187 18.47 9.65 10.14
C ALA A 187 17.24 8.73 10.00
N THR A 188 17.34 7.54 10.59
CA THR A 188 16.22 6.62 10.77
C THR A 188 16.23 6.10 12.20
N THR A 189 15.10 6.17 12.89
CA THR A 189 14.98 5.61 14.24
C THR A 189 13.72 4.74 14.35
N VAL A 190 13.70 3.87 15.37
CA VAL A 190 12.52 3.12 15.76
C VAL A 190 12.30 3.23 17.27
N GLY A 191 11.06 3.44 17.69
CA GLY A 191 10.67 3.57 19.09
C GLY A 191 9.28 2.97 19.34
N GLU A 192 8.99 2.63 20.59
CA GLU A 192 7.64 2.19 20.99
C GLU A 192 6.76 3.43 21.19
N VAL A 193 5.54 3.41 20.65
CA VAL A 193 4.60 4.52 20.80
C VAL A 193 3.98 4.48 22.20
N LEU A 194 3.95 5.62 22.87
CA LEU A 194 3.26 5.79 24.16
C LEU A 194 1.83 6.29 23.96
N ASN A 195 1.66 7.37 23.20
CA ASN A 195 0.35 7.93 22.87
C ASN A 195 0.51 8.98 21.75
N GLY A 196 -0.21 8.80 20.64
CA GLY A 196 -0.13 9.67 19.48
C GLY A 196 1.31 9.80 18.99
N ALA A 197 1.84 11.03 18.92
CA ALA A 197 3.23 11.25 18.51
C ALA A 197 4.25 10.99 19.62
N HIS A 198 3.87 10.76 20.88
CA HIS A 198 4.84 10.55 21.97
C HIS A 198 5.38 9.12 21.95
N LEU A 199 6.70 8.97 22.13
CA LEU A 199 7.33 7.66 22.29
C LEU A 199 7.50 7.31 23.76
N LEU A 200 7.61 6.01 24.05
CA LEU A 200 7.96 5.52 25.37
C LEU A 200 9.42 5.92 25.69
N PRO A 201 9.69 6.66 26.79
CA PRO A 201 11.05 7.08 27.14
C PRO A 201 12.03 5.90 27.22
N GLY A 202 13.18 6.03 26.57
CA GLY A 202 14.22 5.00 26.53
C GLY A 202 13.98 3.86 25.54
N SER A 203 12.86 3.87 24.80
CA SER A 203 12.59 2.87 23.75
C SER A 203 13.34 3.16 22.44
N THR A 204 13.57 4.42 22.10
CA THR A 204 14.15 4.83 20.81
C THR A 204 15.52 4.18 20.52
N ARG A 205 15.69 3.67 19.31
CA ARG A 205 16.96 3.16 18.78
C ARG A 205 17.20 3.72 17.38
N ALA A 206 18.44 4.13 17.10
CA ALA A 206 18.85 4.48 15.76
C ALA A 206 19.02 3.23 14.89
N ALA A 207 18.62 3.34 13.63
CA ALA A 207 18.95 2.39 12.59
C ALA A 207 20.17 2.88 11.80
N THR A 208 20.91 1.94 11.24
CA THR A 208 22.08 2.22 10.39
C THR A 208 22.02 1.39 9.12
N PHE A 209 22.76 1.78 8.10
CA PHE A 209 22.83 1.16 6.78
C PHE A 209 24.29 0.98 6.41
N ALA A 210 24.78 -0.26 6.53
CA ALA A 210 26.21 -0.57 6.44
C ALA A 210 27.06 0.28 7.41
N GLY A 211 26.59 0.42 8.65
CA GLY A 211 27.23 1.15 9.73
C GLY A 211 27.06 2.67 9.69
N ARG A 212 26.35 3.23 8.70
CA ARG A 212 26.12 4.67 8.55
C ARG A 212 24.68 5.05 8.94
N THR A 213 24.49 6.23 9.49
CA THR A 213 23.14 6.75 9.80
C THR A 213 22.38 7.19 8.55
N SER A 214 23.13 7.69 7.56
CA SER A 214 22.60 8.25 6.31
C SER A 214 22.69 7.26 5.15
N VAL A 215 21.64 7.23 4.32
CA VAL A 215 21.56 6.41 3.10
C VAL A 215 20.87 7.16 1.96
N THR A 216 21.40 7.04 0.75
CA THR A 216 20.73 7.52 -0.47
C THR A 216 20.18 6.34 -1.25
N ILE A 217 18.87 6.36 -1.49
CA ILE A 217 18.13 5.32 -2.21
C ILE A 217 17.85 5.80 -3.63
N PRO A 218 18.37 5.12 -4.68
CA PRO A 218 18.09 5.50 -6.07
C PRO A 218 16.61 5.31 -6.40
N VAL A 219 16.15 5.92 -7.50
CA VAL A 219 14.81 5.66 -8.07
C VAL A 219 14.65 4.16 -8.35
N GLY A 220 13.53 3.59 -7.93
CA GLY A 220 13.27 2.15 -8.06
C GLY A 220 14.02 1.30 -7.03
N GLY A 221 14.81 1.93 -6.15
CA GLY A 221 15.64 1.25 -5.16
C GLY A 221 14.92 0.99 -3.84
N GLU A 222 15.43 0.00 -3.13
CA GLU A 222 15.04 -0.39 -1.78
C GLU A 222 16.32 -0.65 -0.98
N VAL A 223 16.29 -0.37 0.32
CA VAL A 223 17.40 -0.66 1.24
C VAL A 223 16.86 -1.19 2.55
N VAL A 224 17.67 -2.01 3.20
CA VAL A 224 17.33 -2.64 4.47
C VAL A 224 18.39 -2.26 5.50
N SER A 225 17.95 -1.89 6.70
CA SER A 225 18.86 -1.49 7.77
C SER A 225 19.73 -2.65 8.26
N ASP A 226 20.82 -2.31 8.93
CA ASP A 226 21.51 -3.22 9.83
C ASP A 226 20.56 -3.63 10.99
N PRO A 227 20.80 -4.78 11.66
CA PRO A 227 19.96 -5.22 12.77
C PRO A 227 19.96 -4.24 13.95
N VAL A 228 18.79 -3.72 14.30
CA VAL A 228 18.59 -2.84 15.46
C VAL A 228 18.32 -3.71 16.70
N ARG A 229 19.18 -3.62 17.72
CA ARG A 229 18.97 -4.35 18.99
C ARG A 229 17.90 -3.66 19.82
N MET A 230 16.70 -4.22 19.78
CA MET A 230 15.50 -3.74 20.45
C MET A 230 14.62 -4.95 20.75
N GLN A 231 14.08 -5.01 21.97
CA GLN A 231 12.99 -5.94 22.25
C GLN A 231 11.71 -5.36 21.64
N VAL A 232 11.21 -6.01 20.60
CA VAL A 232 9.94 -5.67 19.98
C VAL A 232 8.85 -6.53 20.61
N SER A 233 7.79 -5.89 21.10
CA SER A 233 6.58 -6.56 21.57
C SER A 233 5.68 -6.92 20.40
N ALA A 234 4.90 -7.99 20.53
CA ALA A 234 3.85 -8.31 19.57
C ALA A 234 2.66 -7.35 19.78
N LEU A 235 1.86 -7.12 18.74
CA LEU A 235 0.58 -6.42 18.84
C LEU A 235 0.70 -5.03 19.49
N THR A 236 1.79 -4.34 19.17
CA THR A 236 2.17 -3.03 19.74
C THR A 236 2.50 -2.05 18.61
N GLU A 237 2.21 -0.78 18.85
CA GLU A 237 2.58 0.31 17.95
C GLU A 237 4.08 0.65 18.07
N LEU A 238 4.76 0.73 16.93
CA LEU A 238 6.10 1.31 16.83
C LEU A 238 6.04 2.56 15.94
N ALA A 239 6.88 3.53 16.23
CA ALA A 239 7.16 4.64 15.34
C ALA A 239 8.48 4.38 14.60
N VAL A 240 8.48 4.50 13.28
CA VAL A 240 9.67 4.57 12.44
C VAL A 240 9.81 5.99 11.91
N ASP A 241 10.80 6.71 12.40
CA ASP A 241 11.09 8.06 11.93
C ASP A 241 12.07 8.02 10.77
N VAL A 242 11.81 8.83 9.74
CA VAL A 242 12.75 9.07 8.63
C VAL A 242 12.96 10.57 8.45
N TYR A 243 14.20 11.03 8.59
CA TYR A 243 14.56 12.44 8.36
C TYR A 243 15.05 12.65 6.92
N LEU A 244 14.42 13.60 6.25
CA LEU A 244 14.59 13.93 4.84
C LEU A 244 15.17 15.34 4.71
N PRO A 245 16.51 15.51 4.70
CA PRO A 245 17.16 16.83 4.76
C PRO A 245 17.04 17.64 3.46
N ALA A 246 16.75 16.97 2.34
CA ALA A 246 16.71 17.57 1.01
C ALA A 246 15.33 17.37 0.35
N PRO A 247 14.95 18.24 -0.61
CA PRO A 247 13.71 18.06 -1.36
C PRO A 247 13.61 16.68 -1.99
N THR A 248 12.54 15.96 -1.71
CA THR A 248 12.35 14.59 -2.20
C THR A 248 11.68 14.51 -3.56
N GLY A 249 10.98 15.56 -3.98
CA GLY A 249 9.95 15.44 -5.02
C GLY A 249 8.75 14.63 -4.51
N PRO A 250 7.82 14.21 -5.39
CA PRO A 250 6.75 13.30 -5.04
C PRO A 250 7.25 12.07 -4.28
N ALA A 251 6.71 11.85 -3.08
CA ALA A 251 7.21 10.85 -2.17
C ALA A 251 6.84 9.41 -2.57
N ASN A 252 7.70 8.45 -2.24
CA ASN A 252 7.29 7.05 -2.23
C ASN A 252 6.42 6.80 -0.99
N TYR A 253 5.23 6.23 -1.18
CA TYR A 253 4.22 6.18 -0.12
C TYR A 253 3.30 4.97 -0.24
N HIS A 254 2.60 4.69 0.84
CA HIS A 254 1.38 3.90 0.86
C HIS A 254 0.21 4.82 1.23
N ALA A 255 -0.82 4.88 0.38
CA ALA A 255 -1.76 6.00 0.36
C ALA A 255 -2.71 6.03 1.55
N LEU A 256 -3.33 4.90 1.88
CA LEU A 256 -4.42 4.83 2.86
C LEU A 256 -3.94 4.01 4.06
N ALA A 257 -3.20 4.65 4.96
CA ALA A 257 -2.70 3.95 6.13
C ALA A 257 -3.81 3.66 7.15
N TRP A 258 -4.85 4.50 7.24
CA TRP A 258 -5.87 4.51 8.32
C TRP A 258 -5.23 4.50 9.73
N GLN A 259 -4.03 5.04 9.76
CA GLN A 259 -3.20 5.26 10.92
C GLN A 259 -2.74 6.71 10.86
N THR A 260 -2.83 7.39 11.99
CA THR A 260 -2.31 8.73 12.17
C THR A 260 -0.80 8.65 12.23
N ASN A 261 -0.17 9.20 11.20
CA ASN A 261 1.26 9.43 11.10
C ASN A 261 1.54 10.92 11.28
N TYR A 262 2.81 11.28 11.49
CA TYR A 262 3.15 12.66 11.82
C TYR A 262 4.33 13.21 11.02
N VAL A 263 4.36 14.53 10.86
CA VAL A 263 5.46 15.26 10.21
C VAL A 263 5.89 16.41 11.10
N ALA A 264 7.21 16.56 11.27
CA ALA A 264 7.88 17.67 11.94
C ALA A 264 8.85 18.36 10.98
N ALA A 265 9.09 19.66 11.17
CA ALA A 265 10.11 20.41 10.42
C ALA A 265 11.48 20.26 11.09
N GLY A 266 12.53 19.98 10.32
CA GLY A 266 13.87 19.67 10.82
C GLY A 266 14.08 18.20 11.19
N ASP A 267 15.26 17.92 11.73
CA ASP A 267 15.62 16.61 12.26
C ASP A 267 15.04 16.43 13.68
N HIS A 268 13.99 15.63 13.76
CA HIS A 268 13.33 15.20 14.98
C HIS A 268 13.32 13.67 15.08
N ALA A 269 14.24 13.00 14.38
CA ALA A 269 14.28 11.55 14.37
C ALA A 269 14.60 11.01 15.77
N GLY A 270 13.65 10.27 16.34
CA GLY A 270 13.78 9.67 17.66
C GLY A 270 13.36 10.56 18.84
N ASP A 271 12.87 11.77 18.59
CA ASP A 271 12.36 12.66 19.64
C ASP A 271 11.23 11.97 20.42
N VAL A 272 11.42 11.86 21.72
CA VAL A 272 10.45 11.20 22.62
C VAL A 272 9.20 12.05 22.78
N ALA A 273 9.37 13.36 22.85
CA ALA A 273 8.28 14.31 22.90
C ALA A 273 7.63 14.43 21.51
N GLY A 274 6.29 14.41 21.47
CA GLY A 274 5.52 14.59 20.25
C GLY A 274 5.35 16.06 19.82
N ASP A 275 5.78 17.02 20.64
CA ASP A 275 5.50 18.46 20.41
C ASP A 275 5.95 18.99 19.04
N PRO A 276 7.09 18.56 18.45
CA PRO A 276 7.49 19.02 17.11
C PRO A 276 6.60 18.47 15.97
N PHE A 277 5.92 17.35 16.20
CA PHE A 277 5.13 16.60 15.23
C PHE A 277 3.73 17.20 15.06
N THR A 278 3.69 18.42 14.55
CA THR A 278 2.49 19.27 14.47
C THR A 278 1.56 18.93 13.31
N THR A 279 2.04 18.23 12.28
CA THR A 279 1.23 17.86 11.11
C THR A 279 0.87 16.39 11.16
N LYS A 280 -0.43 16.08 11.04
CA LYS A 280 -0.93 14.70 10.90
C LYS A 280 -1.09 14.33 9.44
N VAL A 281 -0.70 13.11 9.08
CA VAL A 281 -0.88 12.53 7.75
C VAL A 281 -1.43 11.11 7.87
N SER A 282 -2.15 10.64 6.87
CA SER A 282 -2.82 9.32 6.87
C SER A 282 -2.17 8.33 5.89
N SER A 283 -0.88 8.51 5.61
CA SER A 283 -0.10 7.71 4.68
C SER A 283 1.23 7.34 5.33
N TRP A 284 1.75 6.16 5.00
CA TRP A 284 3.14 5.81 5.31
C TRP A 284 4.06 6.27 4.19
N TYR A 285 5.21 6.83 4.51
CA TYR A 285 6.18 7.37 3.55
C TYR A 285 7.53 6.71 3.72
N TYR A 286 8.11 6.27 2.61
CA TYR A 286 9.42 5.62 2.49
C TYR A 286 9.66 4.35 3.29
N VAL A 287 8.81 3.98 4.26
CA VAL A 287 8.89 2.74 5.03
C VAL A 287 7.89 1.73 4.45
N ASP A 288 8.38 0.57 4.01
CA ASP A 288 7.53 -0.50 3.42
C ASP A 288 7.59 -1.82 4.19
N GLY A 289 8.41 -1.90 5.24
CA GLY A 289 8.41 -3.04 6.13
C GLY A 289 9.26 -2.88 7.38
N VAL A 290 8.85 -3.63 8.40
CA VAL A 290 9.63 -3.88 9.60
C VAL A 290 9.68 -5.38 9.82
N ASP A 291 10.90 -5.91 9.87
CA ASP A 291 11.15 -7.31 10.18
C ASP A 291 11.62 -7.44 11.62
N VAL A 292 11.30 -8.57 12.23
CA VAL A 292 11.82 -8.93 13.55
C VAL A 292 12.57 -10.25 13.52
N ARG A 293 13.58 -10.35 14.39
CA ARG A 293 14.26 -11.61 14.62
C ARG A 293 13.54 -12.39 15.71
N ASN A 294 12.81 -13.44 15.32
CA ASN A 294 11.99 -14.24 16.21
C ASN A 294 12.11 -15.74 15.85
N PRO A 295 13.07 -16.47 16.43
CA PRO A 295 13.28 -17.88 16.10
C PRO A 295 12.09 -18.82 16.40
N PRO A 296 11.26 -18.57 17.44
CA PRO A 296 10.06 -19.37 17.69
C PRO A 296 8.91 -19.29 16.69
N THR A 297 8.82 -18.26 15.84
CA THR A 297 7.68 -18.10 14.92
C THR A 297 7.80 -19.02 13.69
N PRO A 298 6.69 -19.60 13.18
CA PRO A 298 6.72 -20.47 12.01
C PRO A 298 6.97 -19.72 10.69
N GLY A 299 6.84 -18.38 10.67
CA GLY A 299 7.02 -17.56 9.48
C GLY A 299 6.00 -16.44 9.38
N THR A 300 5.82 -15.92 8.17
CA THR A 300 4.89 -14.84 7.84
C THR A 300 3.76 -15.33 6.95
N VAL A 301 2.54 -14.89 7.30
CA VAL A 301 1.33 -14.96 6.49
C VAL A 301 1.11 -13.57 5.89
N VAL A 302 0.97 -13.48 4.57
CA VAL A 302 0.69 -12.21 3.89
C VAL A 302 -0.80 -12.14 3.56
N ALA A 303 -1.51 -11.15 4.10
CA ALA A 303 -2.82 -10.76 3.62
C ALA A 303 -2.63 -9.91 2.35
N PHE A 304 -3.02 -10.42 1.19
CA PHE A 304 -2.75 -9.80 -0.10
C PHE A 304 -4.05 -9.49 -0.82
N GLY A 305 -4.27 -8.23 -1.19
CA GLY A 305 -5.51 -7.88 -1.86
C GLY A 305 -5.74 -6.41 -2.13
N ASP A 306 -7.02 -6.05 -2.17
CA ASP A 306 -7.49 -4.70 -2.47
C ASP A 306 -7.90 -3.89 -1.23
N SER A 307 -8.78 -2.89 -1.38
CA SER A 307 -9.25 -1.99 -0.32
C SER A 307 -9.92 -2.70 0.86
N ILE A 308 -10.53 -3.87 0.62
CA ILE A 308 -11.14 -4.68 1.68
C ILE A 308 -10.07 -5.26 2.61
N THR A 309 -8.87 -5.50 2.07
CA THR A 309 -7.71 -5.94 2.84
C THR A 309 -6.96 -4.75 3.42
N ASP A 310 -6.69 -3.75 2.58
CA ASP A 310 -5.86 -2.57 2.87
C ASP A 310 -6.32 -1.83 4.13
N VAL A 311 -7.61 -1.43 4.19
CA VAL A 311 -8.21 -0.75 5.36
C VAL A 311 -9.64 -0.25 5.23
N GLY A 312 -10.23 -0.24 4.05
CA GLY A 312 -10.95 0.92 3.52
C GLY A 312 -11.87 1.72 4.44
N HIS A 313 -12.47 1.15 5.49
CA HIS A 313 -13.51 1.81 6.27
C HIS A 313 -13.59 1.40 7.75
N THR A 314 -12.45 1.04 8.35
CA THR A 314 -12.35 0.81 9.80
C THR A 314 -12.10 2.10 10.59
N GLN A 315 -12.30 2.08 11.91
CA GLN A 315 -11.94 3.20 12.77
C GLN A 315 -10.43 3.49 12.67
N VAL A 316 -10.08 4.76 12.44
CA VAL A 316 -8.68 5.22 12.41
C VAL A 316 -8.01 4.97 13.77
N ASP A 317 -6.75 4.55 13.74
CA ASP A 317 -5.92 4.22 14.91
C ASP A 317 -6.41 3.02 15.74
N ALA A 318 -7.43 2.28 15.27
CA ALA A 318 -7.99 1.14 16.01
C ALA A 318 -7.32 -0.20 15.65
N GLU A 319 -6.50 -0.23 14.59
CA GLU A 319 -5.89 -1.45 14.07
C GLU A 319 -6.93 -2.55 13.82
N ALA A 320 -8.08 -2.15 13.25
CA ALA A 320 -9.28 -2.97 13.11
C ALA A 320 -9.42 -3.62 11.73
N ARG A 321 -8.33 -3.71 10.95
CA ARG A 321 -8.30 -4.48 9.69
C ARG A 321 -8.43 -5.97 9.99
N TRP A 322 -9.02 -6.73 9.07
CA TRP A 322 -9.11 -8.19 9.25
C TRP A 322 -7.74 -8.88 9.42
N PRO A 323 -6.62 -8.42 8.79
CA PRO A 323 -5.30 -9.00 9.06
C PRO A 323 -4.82 -8.73 10.50
N ASN A 324 -5.13 -7.56 11.08
CA ASN A 324 -4.80 -7.25 12.47
C ASN A 324 -5.61 -8.11 13.45
N TYR A 325 -6.92 -8.29 13.19
CA TYR A 325 -7.73 -9.23 13.98
C TYR A 325 -7.19 -10.67 13.88
N LEU A 326 -6.77 -11.11 12.69
CA LEU A 326 -6.14 -12.43 12.51
C LEU A 326 -4.85 -12.54 13.33
N ALA A 327 -3.98 -11.52 13.31
CA ALA A 327 -2.77 -11.48 14.13
C ALA A 327 -3.08 -11.62 15.63
N ARG A 328 -4.11 -10.91 16.12
CA ARG A 328 -4.59 -11.01 17.50
C ARG A 328 -5.07 -12.43 17.83
N ARG A 329 -5.88 -13.04 16.96
CA ARG A 329 -6.38 -14.42 17.14
C ARG A 329 -5.24 -15.44 17.19
N LEU A 330 -4.28 -15.35 16.27
CA LEU A 330 -3.12 -16.23 16.22
C LEU A 330 -2.23 -16.08 17.47
N THR A 331 -1.99 -14.85 17.91
CA THR A 331 -1.23 -14.57 19.13
C THR A 331 -1.95 -15.09 20.36
N ALA A 332 -3.26 -14.93 20.45
CA ALA A 332 -4.06 -15.47 21.56
C ALA A 332 -4.02 -17.01 21.59
N ALA A 333 -4.05 -17.66 20.43
CA ALA A 333 -4.03 -19.11 20.34
C ALA A 333 -2.65 -19.74 20.58
N TYR A 334 -1.56 -19.08 20.13
CA TYR A 334 -0.24 -19.70 20.03
C TYR A 334 0.91 -18.92 20.69
N GLY A 335 0.65 -17.72 21.21
CA GLY A 335 1.64 -16.86 21.84
C GLY A 335 2.85 -16.62 20.94
N LYS A 336 4.07 -16.86 21.46
CA LYS A 336 5.33 -16.67 20.73
C LYS A 336 5.50 -17.58 19.49
N LYS A 337 4.69 -18.64 19.38
CA LYS A 337 4.67 -19.56 18.23
C LYS A 337 3.65 -19.14 17.17
N ALA A 338 2.96 -18.01 17.36
CA ALA A 338 2.09 -17.47 16.33
C ALA A 338 2.89 -17.11 15.07
N PRO A 339 2.39 -17.42 13.86
CA PRO A 339 2.90 -16.81 12.64
C PRO A 339 2.68 -15.31 12.69
N ALA A 340 3.59 -14.57 12.05
CA ALA A 340 3.35 -13.17 11.74
C ALA A 340 2.25 -13.03 10.69
N VAL A 341 1.50 -11.94 10.73
CA VAL A 341 0.54 -11.54 9.70
C VAL A 341 0.92 -10.14 9.25
N VAL A 342 1.13 -9.96 7.95
CA VAL A 342 1.40 -8.64 7.36
C VAL A 342 0.36 -8.30 6.31
N ASP A 343 0.11 -7.00 6.16
CA ASP A 343 -0.86 -6.46 5.23
C ASP A 343 -0.17 -5.99 3.94
N ALA A 344 -0.61 -6.53 2.81
CA ALA A 344 -0.20 -6.15 1.47
C ALA A 344 -1.41 -5.76 0.62
N GLY A 345 -2.46 -5.24 1.27
CA GLY A 345 -3.58 -4.58 0.62
C GLY A 345 -3.16 -3.32 -0.14
N ILE A 346 -3.84 -3.06 -1.25
CA ILE A 346 -3.78 -1.77 -1.94
C ILE A 346 -5.20 -1.41 -2.38
N SER A 347 -5.69 -0.26 -1.92
CA SER A 347 -7.02 0.19 -2.29
C SER A 347 -7.20 0.34 -3.80
N ALA A 348 -8.36 -0.11 -4.31
CA ALA A 348 -8.67 -0.18 -5.74
C ALA A 348 -7.77 -1.11 -6.59
N ASN A 349 -6.90 -1.92 -5.97
CA ASN A 349 -6.08 -2.88 -6.70
C ASN A 349 -6.93 -3.93 -7.41
N ARG A 350 -6.38 -4.45 -8.51
CA ARG A 350 -7.01 -5.41 -9.39
C ARG A 350 -6.08 -6.58 -9.61
N VAL A 351 -6.66 -7.75 -9.84
CA VAL A 351 -5.91 -8.97 -10.15
C VAL A 351 -5.15 -8.81 -11.47
N LEU A 352 -5.83 -8.30 -12.50
CA LEU A 352 -5.39 -8.43 -13.89
C LEU A 352 -4.69 -7.19 -14.45
N HIS A 353 -5.03 -6.00 -13.96
CA HIS A 353 -4.67 -4.74 -14.60
C HIS A 353 -4.19 -3.71 -13.60
N ASP A 354 -3.16 -2.96 -13.97
CA ASP A 354 -2.71 -1.81 -13.17
C ASP A 354 -3.84 -0.78 -13.07
N THR A 355 -3.97 -0.13 -11.91
CA THR A 355 -5.03 0.85 -11.64
C THR A 355 -4.40 2.21 -11.34
N ALA A 356 -4.83 3.25 -12.05
CA ALA A 356 -4.46 4.62 -11.68
C ALA A 356 -4.95 4.93 -10.25
N GLY A 357 -4.03 5.28 -9.35
CA GLY A 357 -4.30 5.45 -7.91
C GLY A 357 -4.50 4.15 -7.12
N GLY A 358 -4.54 2.99 -7.78
CA GLY A 358 -4.67 1.66 -7.14
C GLY A 358 -3.49 0.71 -7.43
N GLY A 359 -2.39 1.25 -7.94
CA GLY A 359 -1.11 0.55 -8.08
C GLY A 359 -1.02 -0.46 -9.22
N ALA A 360 0.13 -1.14 -9.27
CA ALA A 360 0.35 -2.26 -10.20
C ALA A 360 -0.56 -3.45 -9.84
N SER A 361 -1.02 -4.22 -10.83
CA SER A 361 -1.91 -5.37 -10.60
C SER A 361 -1.34 -6.40 -9.62
N ALA A 362 -2.21 -7.21 -9.03
CA ALA A 362 -1.82 -8.38 -8.24
C ALA A 362 -0.75 -9.21 -8.96
N LEU A 363 -0.99 -9.54 -10.23
CA LEU A 363 -0.08 -10.35 -11.05
C LEU A 363 1.30 -9.69 -11.22
N THR A 364 1.35 -8.37 -11.29
CA THR A 364 2.60 -7.61 -11.41
C THR A 364 3.36 -7.55 -10.07
N ARG A 365 2.64 -7.36 -8.96
CA ARG A 365 3.27 -7.07 -7.66
C ARG A 365 3.44 -8.29 -6.74
N PHE A 366 2.84 -9.43 -7.08
CA PHE A 366 2.78 -10.60 -6.20
C PHE A 366 4.14 -11.06 -5.68
N GLN A 367 5.16 -11.08 -6.55
CA GLN A 367 6.52 -11.47 -6.14
C GLN A 367 7.03 -10.56 -5.03
N ARG A 368 7.03 -9.24 -5.26
CA ARG A 368 7.54 -8.24 -4.33
C ARG A 368 6.75 -8.16 -3.04
N ASP A 369 5.44 -8.02 -3.16
CA ASP A 369 4.58 -7.66 -2.02
C ASP A 369 4.19 -8.88 -1.19
N ALA A 370 4.26 -10.09 -1.75
CA ALA A 370 3.95 -11.32 -1.02
C ALA A 370 5.14 -12.28 -0.92
N LEU A 371 5.68 -12.74 -2.05
CA LEU A 371 6.65 -13.85 -2.05
C LEU A 371 8.05 -13.47 -1.56
N ASP A 372 8.42 -12.19 -1.67
CA ASP A 372 9.69 -11.65 -1.19
C ASP A 372 9.62 -11.21 0.28
N GLN A 373 8.45 -11.31 0.94
CA GLN A 373 8.31 -10.96 2.35
C GLN A 373 9.15 -11.91 3.23
N PRO A 374 9.98 -11.37 4.15
CA PRO A 374 10.82 -12.19 5.02
C PRO A 374 10.03 -13.24 5.78
N GLY A 375 10.47 -14.49 5.65
CA GLY A 375 9.86 -15.62 6.34
C GLY A 375 8.51 -16.05 5.79
N VAL A 376 8.07 -15.58 4.62
CA VAL A 376 6.76 -15.96 4.05
C VAL A 376 6.60 -17.48 3.97
N ARG A 377 5.41 -17.94 4.35
CA ARG A 377 4.97 -19.34 4.28
C ARG A 377 3.57 -19.49 3.70
N ALA A 378 2.74 -18.45 3.86
CA ALA A 378 1.40 -18.44 3.33
C ALA A 378 0.98 -17.06 2.83
N VAL A 379 0.07 -17.05 1.87
CA VAL A 379 -0.67 -15.88 1.41
C VAL A 379 -2.17 -16.15 1.57
N ILE A 380 -2.93 -15.15 1.99
CA ILE A 380 -4.39 -15.12 1.92
C ILE A 380 -4.76 -14.06 0.89
N LEU A 381 -5.27 -14.50 -0.25
CA LEU A 381 -5.71 -13.64 -1.35
C LEU A 381 -7.16 -13.20 -1.14
N LEU A 382 -7.43 -11.89 -1.16
CA LEU A 382 -8.77 -11.34 -1.28
C LEU A 382 -8.75 -10.16 -2.25
N GLU A 383 -9.02 -10.47 -3.52
CA GLU A 383 -8.92 -9.49 -4.60
C GLU A 383 -9.73 -9.94 -5.82
N GLY A 384 -10.22 -9.02 -6.63
CA GLY A 384 -10.98 -9.33 -7.86
C GLY A 384 -12.29 -8.56 -7.97
N ILE A 385 -12.74 -7.97 -6.86
CA ILE A 385 -13.98 -7.19 -6.85
C ILE A 385 -13.87 -5.92 -7.70
N ASN A 386 -12.67 -5.33 -7.77
CA ASN A 386 -12.38 -4.17 -8.59
C ASN A 386 -12.23 -4.51 -10.08
N ASP A 387 -11.79 -5.73 -10.41
CA ASP A 387 -11.76 -6.22 -11.80
C ASP A 387 -13.19 -6.31 -12.36
N ILE A 388 -14.16 -6.67 -11.52
CA ILE A 388 -15.59 -6.72 -11.86
C ILE A 388 -16.22 -5.32 -11.87
N GLY A 389 -15.99 -4.55 -10.79
CA GLY A 389 -16.68 -3.28 -10.56
C GLY A 389 -16.27 -2.17 -11.53
N ARG A 390 -15.01 -2.16 -11.99
CA ARG A 390 -14.49 -1.17 -12.95
C ARG A 390 -14.84 -1.53 -14.39
N THR A 391 -14.86 -0.52 -15.24
CA THR A 391 -15.23 -0.64 -16.68
C THR A 391 -14.10 -0.37 -17.66
N ASP A 392 -12.88 -0.10 -17.16
CA ASP A 392 -11.71 0.21 -18.00
C ASP A 392 -10.47 -0.66 -17.67
N PRO A 393 -10.38 -1.87 -18.25
CA PRO A 393 -11.50 -2.68 -18.73
C PRO A 393 -12.22 -3.39 -17.55
N THR A 394 -13.48 -3.78 -17.76
CA THR A 394 -14.13 -4.81 -16.92
C THR A 394 -13.54 -6.18 -17.24
N ALA A 395 -13.36 -7.02 -16.22
CA ALA A 395 -13.02 -8.42 -16.39
C ALA A 395 -14.23 -9.34 -16.18
N THR A 396 -14.24 -10.44 -16.93
CA THR A 396 -15.15 -11.58 -16.71
C THR A 396 -14.64 -12.48 -15.60
N ALA A 397 -15.53 -13.30 -15.02
CA ALA A 397 -15.12 -14.32 -14.05
C ALA A 397 -14.00 -15.23 -14.60
N ALA A 398 -14.09 -15.68 -15.85
CA ALA A 398 -13.10 -16.56 -16.46
C ALA A 398 -11.69 -15.94 -16.54
N GLU A 399 -11.59 -14.64 -16.78
CA GLU A 399 -10.31 -13.92 -16.80
C GLU A 399 -9.71 -13.82 -15.39
N ILE A 400 -10.54 -13.52 -14.40
CA ILE A 400 -10.13 -13.47 -12.99
C ILE A 400 -9.66 -14.85 -12.52
N GLU A 401 -10.41 -15.91 -12.85
CA GLU A 401 -10.04 -17.32 -12.58
C GLU A 401 -8.67 -17.66 -13.17
N ALA A 402 -8.40 -17.26 -14.42
CA ALA A 402 -7.10 -17.46 -15.06
C ALA A 402 -5.98 -16.68 -14.34
N GLY A 403 -6.27 -15.46 -13.87
CA GLY A 403 -5.37 -14.66 -13.04
C GLY A 403 -5.03 -15.35 -11.72
N TYR A 404 -6.04 -15.82 -10.99
CA TYR A 404 -5.86 -16.59 -9.76
C TYR A 404 -4.99 -17.83 -9.97
N LEU A 405 -5.23 -18.60 -11.03
CA LEU A 405 -4.40 -19.78 -11.33
C LEU A 405 -2.93 -19.42 -11.58
N ARG A 406 -2.62 -18.22 -12.08
CA ARG A 406 -1.23 -17.75 -12.20
C ARG A 406 -0.62 -17.42 -10.84
N LEU A 407 -1.36 -16.75 -9.95
CA LEU A 407 -0.92 -16.47 -8.59
C LEU A 407 -0.68 -17.76 -7.80
N VAL A 408 -1.58 -18.74 -7.94
CA VAL A 408 -1.44 -20.06 -7.32
C VAL A 408 -0.15 -20.74 -7.76
N ARG A 409 0.11 -20.80 -9.08
CA ARG A 409 1.33 -21.39 -9.61
C ARG A 409 2.59 -20.68 -9.10
N ALA A 410 2.57 -19.36 -9.02
CA ALA A 410 3.69 -18.57 -8.50
C ALA A 410 3.95 -18.87 -7.01
N ALA A 411 2.90 -18.92 -6.18
CA ALA A 411 3.02 -19.25 -4.77
C ALA A 411 3.58 -20.66 -4.56
N HIS A 412 3.03 -21.66 -5.25
CA HIS A 412 3.49 -23.05 -5.13
C HIS A 412 4.92 -23.24 -5.65
N ALA A 413 5.31 -22.54 -6.72
CA ALA A 413 6.68 -22.54 -7.22
C ALA A 413 7.68 -21.95 -6.19
N ALA A 414 7.24 -21.00 -5.36
CA ALA A 414 8.00 -20.45 -4.25
C ALA A 414 7.93 -21.28 -2.95
N GLY A 415 7.20 -22.42 -2.95
CA GLY A 415 6.97 -23.22 -1.74
C GLY A 415 6.05 -22.54 -0.71
N VAL A 416 5.25 -21.57 -1.14
CA VAL A 416 4.33 -20.79 -0.32
C VAL A 416 2.90 -21.32 -0.50
N LYS A 417 2.18 -21.48 0.61
CA LYS A 417 0.75 -21.85 0.60
C LYS A 417 -0.09 -20.66 0.18
N ILE A 418 -1.15 -20.89 -0.58
CA ILE A 418 -2.07 -19.83 -1.00
C ILE A 418 -3.50 -20.21 -0.66
N TYR A 419 -4.10 -19.40 0.21
CA TYR A 419 -5.49 -19.44 0.61
C TYR A 419 -6.23 -18.30 -0.09
N VAL A 420 -7.54 -18.42 -0.22
CA VAL A 420 -8.38 -17.39 -0.86
C VAL A 420 -9.63 -17.10 -0.05
N GLY A 421 -9.99 -15.82 0.02
CA GLY A 421 -11.30 -15.36 0.43
C GLY A 421 -12.24 -15.20 -0.76
N THR A 422 -13.47 -15.70 -0.66
CA THR A 422 -14.53 -15.34 -1.62
C THR A 422 -14.75 -13.82 -1.61
N LEU A 423 -15.03 -13.22 -2.78
CA LEU A 423 -15.36 -11.80 -2.89
C LEU A 423 -16.61 -11.48 -2.04
N THR A 424 -16.56 -10.45 -1.21
CA THR A 424 -17.69 -10.04 -0.35
C THR A 424 -18.88 -9.55 -1.18
N PRO A 425 -20.12 -9.54 -0.65
CA PRO A 425 -21.27 -8.98 -1.36
C PRO A 425 -21.01 -7.53 -1.74
N PHE A 426 -21.61 -7.05 -2.83
CA PHE A 426 -21.48 -5.63 -3.18
C PHE A 426 -22.72 -5.00 -3.80
N SER A 427 -23.88 -5.69 -3.76
CA SER A 427 -25.12 -5.11 -4.29
C SER A 427 -25.44 -3.82 -3.52
N GLY A 428 -25.80 -2.78 -4.26
CA GLY A 428 -25.99 -1.43 -3.71
C GLY A 428 -24.75 -0.53 -3.74
N ALA A 429 -23.56 -1.07 -4.01
CA ALA A 429 -22.32 -0.29 -4.09
C ALA A 429 -22.31 0.74 -5.25
N ASN A 430 -23.16 0.56 -6.26
CA ASN A 430 -23.32 1.51 -7.38
C ASN A 430 -23.71 2.92 -6.92
N CYS A 431 -24.31 3.05 -5.73
CA CYS A 431 -24.70 4.34 -5.18
C CYS A 431 -23.49 5.21 -4.80
N VAL A 432 -22.34 4.59 -4.46
CA VAL A 432 -21.07 5.28 -4.15
C VAL A 432 -20.07 5.17 -5.30
N TYR A 433 -19.86 3.97 -5.84
CA TYR A 433 -18.72 3.68 -6.72
C TYR A 433 -19.07 3.63 -8.21
N HIS A 434 -20.37 3.72 -8.56
CA HIS A 434 -20.88 3.70 -9.93
C HIS A 434 -20.44 2.45 -10.74
N ASN A 435 -20.42 2.53 -12.07
CA ASN A 435 -20.01 1.44 -12.97
C ASN A 435 -20.71 0.10 -12.69
N ASN A 436 -19.96 -1.00 -12.69
CA ASN A 436 -20.50 -2.34 -12.46
C ASN A 436 -20.60 -2.70 -10.97
N TYR A 437 -20.06 -1.88 -10.07
CA TYR A 437 -20.15 -2.12 -8.62
C TYR A 437 -21.62 -2.25 -8.21
N GLY A 438 -22.01 -3.40 -7.66
CA GLY A 438 -23.38 -3.62 -7.19
C GLY A 438 -24.49 -3.58 -8.24
N THR A 439 -24.16 -3.66 -9.53
CA THR A 439 -25.13 -3.88 -10.61
C THR A 439 -25.49 -5.37 -10.71
N ALA A 440 -26.63 -5.69 -11.32
CA ALA A 440 -27.01 -7.09 -11.57
C ALA A 440 -25.98 -7.85 -12.45
N ALA A 441 -25.36 -7.16 -13.40
CA ALA A 441 -24.32 -7.74 -14.25
C ALA A 441 -23.03 -8.02 -13.45
N GLY A 442 -22.58 -7.05 -12.65
CA GLY A 442 -21.43 -7.24 -11.76
C GLY A 442 -21.67 -8.34 -10.74
N GLU A 443 -22.85 -8.40 -10.12
CA GLU A 443 -23.21 -9.44 -9.16
C GLU A 443 -23.21 -10.83 -9.80
N ALA A 444 -23.67 -10.94 -11.04
CA ALA A 444 -23.59 -12.20 -11.77
C ALA A 444 -22.15 -12.68 -11.98
N GLU A 445 -21.20 -11.79 -12.29
CA GLU A 445 -19.77 -12.15 -12.37
C GLU A 445 -19.19 -12.50 -11.00
N ARG A 446 -19.51 -11.72 -9.96
CA ARG A 446 -19.04 -11.98 -8.59
C ARG A 446 -19.48 -13.36 -8.09
N VAL A 447 -20.75 -13.70 -8.31
CA VAL A 447 -21.29 -15.03 -7.99
C VAL A 447 -20.62 -16.13 -8.79
N ARG A 448 -20.28 -15.90 -10.07
CA ARG A 448 -19.51 -16.85 -10.89
C ARG A 448 -18.12 -17.10 -10.30
N VAL A 449 -17.37 -16.03 -10.01
CA VAL A 449 -16.03 -16.12 -9.38
C VAL A 449 -16.12 -16.87 -8.06
N ASN A 450 -17.06 -16.50 -7.18
CA ASN A 450 -17.19 -17.15 -5.87
C ASN A 450 -17.61 -18.62 -5.97
N ARG A 451 -18.45 -18.98 -6.94
CA ARG A 451 -18.79 -20.39 -7.20
C ARG A 451 -17.54 -21.18 -7.62
N TRP A 452 -16.72 -20.60 -8.48
CA TRP A 452 -15.47 -21.23 -8.91
C TRP A 452 -14.47 -21.36 -7.75
N ILE A 453 -14.28 -20.30 -6.95
CA ILE A 453 -13.43 -20.32 -5.74
C ILE A 453 -13.81 -21.51 -4.84
N ARG A 454 -15.11 -21.71 -4.58
CA ARG A 454 -15.61 -22.76 -3.69
C ARG A 454 -15.47 -24.19 -4.25
N SER A 455 -15.44 -24.36 -5.58
CA SER A 455 -15.55 -25.68 -6.22
C SER A 455 -14.32 -26.13 -6.99
N SER A 456 -13.42 -25.22 -7.36
CA SER A 456 -12.25 -25.53 -8.21
C SER A 456 -11.18 -26.35 -7.51
N HIS A 457 -11.10 -26.27 -6.17
CA HIS A 457 -9.98 -26.79 -5.37
C HIS A 457 -8.60 -26.27 -5.83
N ALA A 458 -8.55 -25.09 -6.46
CA ALA A 458 -7.31 -24.50 -6.97
C ALA A 458 -6.38 -23.99 -5.85
N PHE A 459 -6.92 -23.68 -4.68
CA PHE A 459 -6.19 -23.10 -3.55
C PHE A 459 -5.95 -24.12 -2.44
N ASP A 460 -4.97 -23.86 -1.57
CA ASP A 460 -4.69 -24.71 -0.40
C ASP A 460 -5.80 -24.64 0.67
N GLY A 461 -6.68 -23.63 0.57
CA GLY A 461 -7.91 -23.53 1.35
C GLY A 461 -8.72 -22.30 0.98
N VAL A 462 -10.00 -22.32 1.33
CA VAL A 462 -10.99 -21.28 0.99
C VAL A 462 -11.65 -20.81 2.28
N VAL A 463 -11.75 -19.49 2.46
CA VAL A 463 -12.57 -18.85 3.49
C VAL A 463 -13.74 -18.13 2.84
N ASP A 464 -14.95 -18.41 3.31
CA ASP A 464 -16.19 -17.91 2.72
C ASP A 464 -16.58 -16.53 3.30
N PHE A 465 -15.78 -15.50 3.01
CA PHE A 465 -16.05 -14.13 3.43
C PHE A 465 -17.37 -13.57 2.90
N ASP A 466 -17.85 -14.10 1.76
CA ASP A 466 -19.13 -13.75 1.15
C ASP A 466 -20.28 -14.11 2.10
N THR A 467 -20.35 -15.36 2.55
CA THR A 467 -21.38 -15.81 3.50
C THR A 467 -21.24 -15.14 4.86
N VAL A 468 -20.01 -14.92 5.32
CA VAL A 468 -19.73 -14.31 6.63
C VAL A 468 -20.22 -12.86 6.70
N THR A 469 -20.07 -12.11 5.61
CA THR A 469 -20.41 -10.68 5.58
C THR A 469 -21.79 -10.39 5.00
N ALA A 470 -22.44 -11.38 4.38
CA ALA A 470 -23.77 -11.26 3.78
C ALA A 470 -24.90 -10.96 4.78
N ASN A 471 -25.88 -10.18 4.32
CA ASN A 471 -27.14 -10.00 4.99
C ASN A 471 -27.95 -11.32 4.92
N PRO A 472 -28.33 -11.94 6.04
CA PRO A 472 -29.05 -13.21 6.04
C PRO A 472 -30.41 -13.18 5.32
N LYS A 473 -30.99 -12.00 5.11
CA LYS A 473 -32.30 -11.82 4.42
C LYS A 473 -32.16 -11.43 2.96
N ALA A 474 -30.98 -10.99 2.53
CA ALA A 474 -30.70 -10.55 1.17
C ALA A 474 -29.19 -10.74 0.90
N PRO A 475 -28.74 -11.99 0.65
CA PRO A 475 -27.32 -12.36 0.69
C PRO A 475 -26.41 -11.61 -0.30
N GLU A 476 -26.99 -11.01 -1.33
CA GLU A 476 -26.29 -10.16 -2.30
C GLU A 476 -25.87 -8.79 -1.74
N TYR A 477 -26.40 -8.41 -0.56
CA TYR A 477 -26.07 -7.19 0.16
C TYR A 477 -25.20 -7.47 1.40
N PHE A 478 -24.34 -6.53 1.74
CA PHE A 478 -23.65 -6.54 3.03
C PHE A 478 -24.64 -6.55 4.19
N ARG A 479 -24.30 -7.29 5.24
CA ARG A 479 -25.02 -7.23 6.51
C ARG A 479 -24.94 -5.79 7.04
N PRO A 480 -26.06 -5.15 7.40
CA PRO A 480 -26.06 -3.74 7.80
C PRO A 480 -25.12 -3.40 8.97
N SER A 481 -24.94 -4.33 9.92
CA SER A 481 -24.02 -4.14 11.05
C SER A 481 -22.55 -4.24 10.67
N TYR A 482 -22.23 -4.82 9.51
CA TYR A 482 -20.86 -4.97 8.99
C TYR A 482 -20.55 -3.97 7.88
N ASN A 483 -21.55 -3.26 7.36
CA ASN A 483 -21.38 -2.32 6.27
C ASN A 483 -20.71 -1.03 6.76
N ALA A 484 -19.69 -0.59 6.04
CA ALA A 484 -19.08 0.71 6.23
C ALA A 484 -20.06 1.85 5.92
N THR A 485 -19.83 3.02 6.52
CA THR A 485 -20.64 4.21 6.23
C THR A 485 -20.31 4.75 4.83
N GLY A 486 -21.34 4.98 4.01
CA GLY A 486 -21.21 5.37 2.60
C GLY A 486 -21.18 6.88 2.35
N GLY A 487 -20.80 7.66 3.36
CA GLY A 487 -20.90 9.11 3.31
C GLY A 487 -22.34 9.63 3.14
N ALA A 488 -22.49 10.87 2.68
CA ALA A 488 -23.78 11.56 2.56
C ALA A 488 -24.66 11.06 1.39
N THR A 489 -24.12 10.25 0.49
CA THR A 489 -24.77 9.84 -0.77
C THR A 489 -25.61 8.58 -0.63
N CYS A 490 -25.36 7.74 0.37
CA CYS A 490 -26.09 6.48 0.58
C CYS A 490 -26.52 6.31 2.04
N SER A 491 -27.84 6.20 2.26
CA SER A 491 -28.43 6.07 3.61
C SER A 491 -28.17 4.73 4.30
N VAL A 492 -27.57 3.75 3.61
CA VAL A 492 -27.40 2.36 4.07
C VAL A 492 -25.94 1.91 4.23
N GLY A 493 -24.97 2.80 3.98
CA GLY A 493 -23.55 2.45 3.93
C GLY A 493 -22.99 2.46 2.50
N ASP A 494 -21.70 2.13 2.35
CA ASP A 494 -21.04 2.08 1.04
C ASP A 494 -21.34 0.78 0.27
N SER A 495 -21.80 -0.25 0.98
CA SER A 495 -22.16 -1.57 0.46
C SER A 495 -21.01 -2.29 -0.23
N LEU A 496 -19.75 -1.99 0.12
CA LEU A 496 -18.56 -2.60 -0.46
C LEU A 496 -17.53 -2.98 0.60
N HIS A 497 -17.37 -2.19 1.66
CA HIS A 497 -16.30 -2.40 2.62
C HIS A 497 -16.82 -2.83 3.99
N PRO A 498 -16.14 -3.76 4.66
CA PRO A 498 -16.43 -4.08 6.04
C PRO A 498 -16.00 -2.93 6.97
N ASN A 499 -16.84 -2.61 7.94
CA ASN A 499 -16.43 -1.86 9.12
C ASN A 499 -15.64 -2.76 10.10
N ASP A 500 -15.33 -2.26 11.30
CA ASP A 500 -14.59 -3.00 12.33
C ASP A 500 -15.22 -4.36 12.67
N LEU A 501 -16.55 -4.43 12.82
CA LEU A 501 -17.27 -5.67 13.13
C LEU A 501 -17.26 -6.64 11.95
N GLY A 502 -17.35 -6.12 10.71
CA GLY A 502 -17.21 -6.93 9.51
C GLY A 502 -15.81 -7.52 9.37
N SER A 503 -14.78 -6.71 9.65
CA SER A 503 -13.38 -7.10 9.62
C SER A 503 -13.05 -8.14 10.69
N GLU A 504 -13.60 -8.00 11.90
CA GLU A 504 -13.49 -9.01 12.95
C GLU A 504 -14.17 -10.32 12.54
N ALA A 505 -15.40 -10.25 12.01
CA ALA A 505 -16.12 -11.44 11.55
C ALA A 505 -15.38 -12.18 10.42
N MET A 506 -14.80 -11.44 9.48
CA MET A 506 -13.94 -12.01 8.44
C MET A 506 -12.73 -12.72 9.05
N ALA A 507 -11.99 -12.05 9.94
CA ALA A 507 -10.86 -12.65 10.62
C ALA A 507 -11.26 -13.92 11.40
N ASP A 508 -12.42 -13.92 12.03
CA ASP A 508 -12.96 -15.05 12.80
C ASP A 508 -13.23 -16.30 11.97
N ALA A 509 -13.64 -16.12 10.72
CA ALA A 509 -13.90 -17.21 9.80
C ALA A 509 -12.64 -17.96 9.33
N ILE A 510 -11.45 -17.36 9.49
CA ILE A 510 -10.18 -17.94 9.03
C ILE A 510 -9.75 -19.09 9.96
N PRO A 511 -9.54 -20.31 9.45
CA PRO A 511 -9.06 -21.43 10.26
C PRO A 511 -7.59 -21.27 10.67
N LEU A 512 -7.33 -21.08 11.97
CA LEU A 512 -5.97 -20.84 12.48
C LEU A 512 -5.00 -22.03 12.26
N ALA A 513 -5.54 -23.25 12.16
CA ALA A 513 -4.76 -24.47 11.95
C ALA A 513 -4.02 -24.51 10.59
N TRP A 514 -4.36 -23.63 9.65
CA TRP A 514 -3.67 -23.47 8.37
C TRP A 514 -2.22 -22.99 8.50
N PHE A 515 -1.88 -22.31 9.60
CA PHE A 515 -0.62 -21.56 9.70
C PHE A 515 0.35 -22.11 10.75
N THR A 516 0.02 -23.20 11.43
CA THR A 516 0.77 -23.70 12.59
C THR A 516 1.36 -25.09 12.43
N ARG A 517 1.40 -25.61 11.20
CA ARG A 517 2.01 -26.90 10.86
C ARG A 517 3.30 -26.74 10.10
#